data_AF-A0A835VAS1-F1
#
_entry.id   AF-A0A835VAS1-F1
#
_cell.length_a   1.000
_cell.length_b   1.000
_cell.length_c   1.000
_cell.angle_alpha   90.00
_cell.angle_beta   90.00
_cell.angle_gamma   90.00
#
_symmetry.space_group_name_H-M   'P 1'
#
loop_
_entity.id
_entity.type
_entity.pdbx_description
1 polymer ?
#
loop_
_entity_poly.entity_id
_entity_poly.type
_entity_poly.pdbx_seq_one_letter_code
_entity_poly.pdbx_strand_id
1 'polypeptide(L)'
;MEFAGNGSIQAVNQSIHYNHGSYAKYPASALYSEEVFQNFPLYLYTAMTDQVNDSYSLVTNVSLGFHENKFAGESFGFSVSVLRNSQLGQGILNVKGNLVTSGEASTQQVYRYESTEGCYFRNVASKNYTILYDESGEVCAKIGF
;
A
#
# COMPACT_ATOMS: atom_id res chain seq x y z
N MET A 1 12.19 6.62 12.79
CA MET A 1 11.17 6.50 13.85
C MET A 1 11.36 7.67 14.77
N GLU A 2 10.26 8.38 15.06
CA GLU A 2 10.27 9.59 15.87
C GLU A 2 9.29 9.40 17.03
N PHE A 3 9.69 9.91 18.20
CA PHE A 3 8.89 9.91 19.41
C PHE A 3 8.63 11.35 19.84
N ALA A 4 7.41 11.64 20.27
CA ALA A 4 7.01 12.95 20.76
C ALA A 4 6.04 12.83 21.94
N GLY A 5 5.66 13.96 22.55
CA GLY A 5 4.67 14.00 23.63
C GLY A 5 5.07 13.18 24.86
N ASN A 6 6.36 13.14 25.20
CA ASN A 6 6.90 12.30 26.28
C ASN A 6 6.59 10.79 26.10
N GLY A 7 6.57 10.32 24.85
CA GLY A 7 6.31 8.92 24.52
C GLY A 7 4.83 8.63 24.23
N SER A 8 3.95 9.62 24.30
CA SER A 8 2.54 9.46 23.93
C SER A 8 2.32 9.39 22.42
N ILE A 9 3.32 9.79 21.61
CA ILE A 9 3.25 9.77 20.14
C ILE A 9 4.44 9.00 19.59
N GLN A 10 4.19 8.13 18.62
CA GLN A 10 5.21 7.46 17.81
C GLN A 10 4.85 7.54 16.34
N ALA A 11 5.81 7.97 15.51
CA ALA A 11 5.67 8.05 14.07
C ALA A 11 6.80 7.32 13.34
N VAL A 12 6.46 6.62 12.27
CA VAL A 12 7.38 6.05 11.29
C VAL A 12 6.96 6.58 9.94
N ASN A 13 7.92 7.18 9.22
CA ASN A 13 7.77 7.54 7.83
C ASN A 13 8.99 6.97 7.11
N GLN A 14 8.77 5.91 6.34
CA GLN A 14 9.82 5.16 5.67
C GLN A 14 9.41 4.93 4.21
N SER A 15 10.39 4.93 3.32
CA SER A 15 10.23 4.45 1.95
C SER A 15 11.34 3.47 1.63
N ILE A 16 10.98 2.27 1.17
CA ILE A 16 11.94 1.28 0.68
C ILE A 16 11.91 1.31 -0.84
N HIS A 17 13.08 1.48 -1.46
CA HIS A 17 13.25 1.40 -2.90
C HIS A 17 13.98 0.12 -3.25
N TYR A 18 13.41 -0.67 -4.16
CA TYR A 18 14.03 -1.89 -4.65
C TYR A 18 13.86 -1.96 -6.16
N ASN A 19 14.98 -1.79 -6.87
CA ASN A 19 15.01 -1.88 -8.32
C ASN A 19 15.84 -3.10 -8.69
N HIS A 20 15.35 -3.88 -9.66
CA HIS A 20 16.05 -5.05 -10.15
C HIS A 20 15.82 -5.21 -11.66
N GLY A 21 16.67 -6.00 -12.29
CA GLY A 21 16.52 -6.33 -13.69
C GLY A 21 17.20 -7.64 -14.01
N SER A 22 16.78 -8.25 -15.11
CA SER A 22 17.36 -9.49 -15.62
C SER A 22 17.47 -9.43 -17.13
N TYR A 23 18.44 -10.15 -17.68
CA TYR A 23 18.75 -10.06 -19.09
C TYR A 23 19.37 -11.36 -19.61
N ALA A 24 18.80 -11.89 -20.69
CA ALA A 24 19.24 -13.13 -21.32
C ALA A 24 19.58 -12.91 -22.80
N LYS A 25 20.72 -13.45 -23.23
CA LYS A 25 21.24 -13.39 -24.62
C LYS A 25 21.37 -14.78 -25.22
N TYR A 26 21.02 -14.90 -26.50
CA TYR A 26 21.57 -15.89 -27.43
C TYR A 26 22.68 -15.18 -28.24
N PRO A 27 23.70 -15.84 -28.81
CA PRO A 27 24.98 -15.25 -29.21
C PRO A 27 24.97 -13.91 -29.96
N ALA A 28 23.90 -13.56 -30.70
CA ALA A 28 23.72 -12.27 -31.35
C ALA A 28 22.36 -11.58 -31.11
N SER A 29 21.49 -12.09 -30.23
CA SER A 29 20.15 -11.52 -29.98
C SER A 29 19.77 -11.51 -28.50
N ALA A 30 19.08 -10.45 -28.08
CA ALA A 30 18.40 -10.41 -26.79
C ALA A 30 17.21 -11.38 -26.85
N LEU A 31 17.20 -12.38 -25.97
CA LEU A 31 16.05 -13.28 -25.81
C LEU A 31 15.01 -12.65 -24.89
N TYR A 32 15.49 -12.04 -23.80
CA TYR A 32 14.67 -11.48 -22.74
C TYR A 32 15.42 -10.35 -22.03
N SER A 33 14.72 -9.27 -21.70
CA SER A 33 15.17 -8.19 -20.82
C SER A 33 14.03 -7.78 -19.91
N GLU A 34 14.31 -7.54 -18.64
CA GLU A 34 13.36 -7.01 -17.68
C GLU A 34 14.02 -5.96 -16.80
N GLU A 35 13.31 -4.86 -16.56
CA GLU A 35 13.63 -3.86 -15.56
C GLU A 35 12.39 -3.57 -14.72
N VAL A 36 12.56 -3.62 -13.40
CA VAL A 36 11.49 -3.40 -12.42
C VAL A 36 11.94 -2.35 -11.43
N PHE A 37 11.09 -1.35 -11.21
CA PHE A 37 11.29 -0.27 -10.26
C PHE A 37 10.18 -0.33 -9.21
N GLN A 38 10.54 -0.61 -7.96
CA GLN A 38 9.58 -0.73 -6.86
C GLN A 38 9.82 0.30 -5.76
N ASN A 39 8.72 0.81 -5.22
CA ASN A 39 8.70 1.66 -4.04
C ASN A 39 7.63 1.20 -3.06
N PHE A 40 8.03 1.07 -1.79
CA PHE A 40 7.19 0.60 -0.69
C PHE A 40 7.16 1.66 0.42
N PRO A 41 6.31 2.69 0.31
CA PRO A 41 6.14 3.67 1.38
C PRO A 41 5.36 3.05 2.54
N LEU A 42 5.86 3.26 3.76
CA LEU A 42 5.24 2.89 5.02
C LEU A 42 5.12 4.15 5.88
N TYR A 43 3.90 4.48 6.26
CA TYR A 43 3.62 5.44 7.30
C TYR A 43 2.87 4.75 8.44
N LEU A 44 3.36 4.92 9.67
CA LEU A 44 2.69 4.50 10.88
C LEU A 44 2.66 5.69 11.83
N TYR A 45 1.50 5.97 12.39
CA TYR A 45 1.33 6.96 13.43
C TYR A 45 0.51 6.36 14.54
N THR A 46 0.99 6.49 15.77
CA THR A 46 0.25 6.13 16.97
C THR A 46 0.29 7.29 17.95
N ALA A 47 -0.84 7.52 18.63
CA ALA A 47 -0.94 8.56 19.64
C ALA A 47 -1.90 8.16 20.76
N MET A 48 -1.53 8.48 22.00
CA MET A 48 -2.45 8.54 23.12
C MET A 48 -3.12 9.93 23.14
N THR A 49 -4.45 9.93 23.19
CA THR A 49 -5.30 11.13 23.11
C THR A 49 -6.43 11.04 24.14
N ASP A 50 -7.17 12.14 24.32
CA ASP A 50 -8.36 12.22 25.18
C ASP A 50 -8.16 11.72 26.62
N GLN A 51 -6.98 11.98 27.19
CA GLN A 51 -6.67 11.54 28.54
C GLN A 51 -7.49 12.33 29.57
N VAL A 52 -8.46 11.66 30.22
CA VAL A 52 -9.28 12.20 31.29
C VAL A 52 -9.29 11.20 32.45
N ASN A 53 -8.75 11.61 33.60
CA ASN A 53 -8.49 10.73 34.73
C ASN A 53 -7.65 9.52 34.29
N ASP A 54 -8.23 8.31 34.44
CA ASP A 54 -7.62 7.04 34.07
C ASP A 54 -8.12 6.53 32.71
N SER A 55 -8.80 7.36 31.92
CA SER A 55 -9.31 6.99 30.59
C SER A 55 -8.53 7.68 29.50
N TYR A 56 -8.21 6.97 28.41
CA TYR A 56 -7.50 7.51 27.25
C TYR A 56 -7.85 6.72 25.98
N SER A 57 -7.58 7.34 24.83
CA SER A 57 -7.75 6.73 23.50
C SER A 57 -6.39 6.49 22.85
N LEU A 58 -6.15 5.29 22.33
CA LEU A 58 -5.00 4.98 21.47
C LEU A 58 -5.45 5.05 20.02
N VAL A 59 -5.00 6.07 19.30
CA VAL A 59 -5.25 6.25 17.87
C VAL A 59 -4.08 5.67 17.10
N THR A 60 -4.37 4.89 16.06
CA THR A 60 -3.39 4.32 15.14
C THR A 60 -3.81 4.58 13.71
N ASN A 61 -2.92 5.18 12.91
CA ASN A 61 -3.08 5.32 11.48
C ASN A 61 -1.92 4.61 10.78
N VAL A 62 -2.23 3.80 9.79
CA VAL A 62 -1.25 3.12 8.94
C VAL A 62 -1.54 3.40 7.48
N SER A 63 -0.49 3.68 6.70
CA SER A 63 -0.56 3.75 5.25
C SER A 63 0.56 2.89 4.68
N LEU A 64 0.19 1.96 3.81
CA LEU A 64 1.09 1.09 3.07
C LEU A 64 0.90 1.38 1.58
N GLY A 65 1.99 1.64 0.87
CA GLY A 65 1.99 1.68 -0.59
C GLY A 65 2.78 0.54 -1.18
N PHE A 66 2.36 0.09 -2.36
CA PHE A 66 3.16 -0.74 -3.25
C PHE A 66 3.05 -0.17 -4.66
N HIS A 67 4.14 0.43 -5.12
CA HIS A 67 4.25 1.04 -6.44
C HIS A 67 5.29 0.29 -7.26
N GLU A 68 4.90 -0.17 -8.44
CA GLU A 68 5.81 -0.85 -9.38
C GLU A 68 5.66 -0.24 -10.77
N ASN A 69 6.79 -0.06 -11.45
CA ASN A 69 6.85 0.07 -12.89
C ASN A 69 7.73 -1.06 -13.42
N LYS A 70 7.22 -1.81 -14.39
CA LYS A 70 7.93 -2.92 -15.01
C LYS A 70 7.97 -2.72 -16.52
N PHE A 71 9.15 -2.93 -17.08
CA PHE A 71 9.43 -2.94 -18.51
C PHE A 71 10.02 -4.29 -18.84
N ALA A 72 9.44 -4.99 -19.80
CA ALA A 72 10.00 -6.21 -20.32
C ALA A 72 10.10 -6.15 -21.85
N GLY A 73 11.14 -6.75 -22.38
CA GLY A 73 11.43 -6.85 -23.80
C GLY A 73 11.77 -8.29 -24.14
N GLU A 74 11.14 -8.81 -25.18
CA GLU A 74 11.34 -10.15 -25.72
C GLU A 74 11.69 -10.05 -27.20
N SER A 75 12.13 -11.16 -27.80
CA SER A 75 12.43 -11.23 -29.24
C SER A 75 11.27 -10.79 -30.16
N PHE A 76 10.02 -10.77 -29.65
CA PHE A 76 8.82 -10.46 -30.43
C PHE A 76 8.01 -9.25 -29.92
N GLY A 77 8.48 -8.49 -28.93
CA GLY A 77 7.76 -7.31 -28.46
C GLY A 77 8.25 -6.72 -27.14
N PHE A 78 7.64 -5.60 -26.76
CA PHE A 78 7.83 -4.95 -25.46
C PHE A 78 6.52 -4.99 -24.68
N SER A 79 6.60 -5.28 -23.39
CA SER A 79 5.50 -5.14 -22.46
C SER A 79 5.85 -4.15 -21.35
N VAL A 80 4.85 -3.42 -20.92
CA VAL A 80 4.95 -2.45 -19.84
C VAL A 80 3.83 -2.73 -18.88
N SER A 81 4.11 -2.69 -17.57
CA SER A 81 3.07 -2.69 -16.56
C SER A 81 3.35 -1.72 -15.43
N VAL A 82 2.28 -1.13 -14.90
CA VAL A 82 2.28 -0.20 -13.79
C VAL A 82 1.34 -0.72 -12.73
N LEU A 83 1.82 -0.84 -11.50
CA LEU A 83 1.02 -1.20 -10.34
C LEU A 83 1.06 -0.07 -9.32
N ARG A 84 -0.11 0.36 -8.85
CA ARG A 84 -0.28 1.28 -7.74
C ARG A 84 -1.28 0.67 -6.76
N ASN A 85 -0.82 0.39 -5.56
CA ASN A 85 -1.65 -0.13 -4.49
C ASN A 85 -1.47 0.76 -3.26
N SER A 86 -2.54 1.41 -2.81
CA SER A 86 -2.59 2.22 -1.59
C SER A 86 -3.52 1.54 -0.60
N GLN A 87 -3.01 1.25 0.59
CA GLN A 87 -3.75 0.64 1.69
C GLN A 87 -3.68 1.55 2.90
N LEU A 88 -4.83 1.99 3.37
CA LEU A 88 -4.99 2.82 4.55
C LEU A 88 -5.69 2.00 5.63
N GLY A 89 -5.22 2.14 6.86
CA GLY A 89 -5.82 1.56 8.04
C GLY A 89 -5.91 2.59 9.16
N GLN A 90 -7.00 2.57 9.89
CA GLN A 90 -7.23 3.44 11.03
C GLN A 90 -7.80 2.61 12.17
N GLY A 91 -7.34 2.87 13.39
CA GLY A 91 -7.77 2.17 14.59
C GLY A 91 -7.85 3.12 15.77
N ILE A 92 -8.86 2.93 16.61
CA ILE A 92 -9.03 3.64 17.87
C ILE A 92 -9.33 2.59 18.94
N LEU A 93 -8.53 2.56 20.00
CA LEU A 93 -8.81 1.76 21.20
C LEU A 93 -9.10 2.71 22.37
N ASN A 94 -10.23 2.53 23.01
CA ASN A 94 -10.55 3.26 24.24
C ASN A 94 -10.12 2.40 25.44
N VAL A 95 -9.41 3.01 26.39
CA VAL A 95 -8.84 2.33 27.53
C VAL A 95 -9.25 3.05 28.82
N LYS A 96 -9.54 2.28 29.87
CA LYS A 96 -9.74 2.77 31.24
C LYS A 96 -8.85 1.99 32.20
N GLY A 97 -7.88 2.66 32.79
CA GLY A 97 -6.77 2.07 33.52
C GLY A 97 -5.99 1.13 32.63
N ASN A 98 -6.14 -0.17 32.92
CA ASN A 98 -5.48 -1.24 32.17
C ASN A 98 -6.46 -2.06 31.31
N LEU A 99 -7.72 -1.63 31.19
CA LEU A 99 -8.77 -2.37 30.48
C LEU A 99 -9.15 -1.65 29.19
N VAL A 100 -9.09 -2.36 28.06
CA VAL A 100 -9.68 -1.90 26.80
C VAL A 100 -11.21 -1.98 26.91
N THR A 101 -11.89 -0.84 26.77
CA THR A 101 -13.35 -0.74 26.90
C THR A 101 -14.07 -0.84 25.56
N SER A 102 -13.44 -0.41 24.48
CA SER A 102 -13.95 -0.57 23.11
C SER A 102 -12.82 -0.41 22.08
N GLY A 103 -13.06 -0.88 20.86
CA GLY A 103 -12.16 -0.70 19.73
C GLY A 103 -12.92 -0.50 18.43
N GLU A 104 -12.46 0.43 17.61
CA GLU A 104 -12.92 0.63 16.24
C GLU A 104 -11.75 0.48 15.28
N ALA A 105 -11.99 -0.12 14.13
CA ALA A 105 -11.01 -0.23 13.07
C ALA A 105 -11.66 -0.09 11.69
N SER A 106 -10.92 0.51 10.76
CA SER A 106 -11.32 0.60 9.36
C SER A 106 -10.12 0.42 8.45
N THR A 107 -10.40 -0.09 7.25
CA THR A 107 -9.41 -0.26 6.19
C THR A 107 -9.98 0.25 4.88
N GLN A 108 -9.10 0.76 4.02
CA GLN A 108 -9.41 1.13 2.64
C GLN A 108 -8.25 0.72 1.75
N GLN A 109 -8.53 0.10 0.62
CA GLN A 109 -7.54 -0.23 -0.39
C GLN A 109 -7.99 0.26 -1.76
N VAL A 110 -7.07 0.91 -2.47
CA VAL A 110 -7.19 1.20 -3.90
C VAL A 110 -6.04 0.51 -4.62
N TYR A 111 -6.37 -0.52 -5.40
CA TYR A 111 -5.44 -1.29 -6.22
C TYR A 111 -5.69 -0.99 -7.69
N ARG A 112 -4.62 -0.64 -8.41
CA ARG A 112 -4.62 -0.39 -9.85
C ARG A 112 -3.43 -1.10 -10.48
N TYR A 113 -3.72 -1.94 -11.46
CA TYR A 113 -2.72 -2.58 -12.31
C TYR A 113 -3.10 -2.30 -13.76
N GLU A 114 -2.15 -1.80 -14.54
CA GLU A 114 -2.33 -1.48 -15.95
C GLU A 114 -1.14 -2.06 -16.71
N SER A 115 -1.40 -2.80 -17.80
CA SER A 115 -0.36 -3.38 -18.65
C SER A 115 -0.73 -3.31 -20.12
N THR A 116 0.21 -3.70 -20.98
CA THR A 116 -0.03 -3.88 -22.42
C THR A 116 -1.05 -4.96 -22.73
N GLU A 117 -1.29 -5.89 -21.81
CA GLU A 117 -2.17 -7.05 -22.00
C GLU A 117 -3.55 -6.85 -21.39
N GLY A 118 -3.71 -5.88 -20.49
CA GLY A 118 -4.98 -5.62 -19.83
C GLY A 118 -4.79 -4.78 -18.58
N CYS A 119 -5.80 -4.79 -17.72
CA CYS A 119 -5.73 -4.07 -16.47
C CYS A 119 -6.64 -4.69 -15.42
N TYR A 120 -6.43 -4.28 -14.18
CA TYR A 120 -7.27 -4.64 -13.05
C TYR A 120 -7.36 -3.47 -12.08
N PHE A 121 -8.56 -3.23 -11.59
CA PHE A 121 -8.88 -2.24 -10.58
C PHE A 121 -9.66 -2.90 -9.44
N ARG A 122 -9.35 -2.51 -8.21
CA ARG A 122 -10.19 -2.78 -7.05
C ARG A 122 -10.17 -1.63 -6.06
N ASN A 123 -11.33 -1.24 -5.57
CA ASN A 123 -11.51 -0.27 -4.50
C ASN A 123 -12.40 -0.92 -3.45
N VAL A 124 -11.84 -1.20 -2.28
CA VAL A 124 -12.53 -1.91 -1.20
C VAL A 124 -12.31 -1.20 0.12
N ALA A 125 -13.34 -1.12 0.95
CA ALA A 125 -13.22 -0.61 2.30
C ALA A 125 -14.07 -1.39 3.29
N SER A 126 -13.60 -1.43 4.53
CA SER A 126 -14.32 -2.06 5.63
C SER A 126 -14.22 -1.22 6.90
N LYS A 127 -15.21 -1.32 7.77
CA LYS A 127 -15.20 -0.75 9.11
C LYS A 127 -15.89 -1.70 10.09
N ASN A 128 -15.28 -1.94 11.24
CA ASN A 128 -15.84 -2.74 12.34
C ASN A 128 -16.51 -4.03 11.83
N TYR A 129 -15.74 -4.85 11.10
CA TYR A 129 -16.17 -6.13 10.52
C TYR A 129 -17.20 -6.06 9.38
N THR A 130 -17.57 -4.87 8.93
CA THR A 130 -18.53 -4.66 7.85
C THR A 130 -17.83 -4.15 6.60
N ILE A 131 -18.09 -4.77 5.45
CA ILE A 131 -17.66 -4.26 4.14
C ILE A 131 -18.55 -3.05 3.82
N LEU A 132 -17.92 -1.89 3.58
CA LEU A 132 -18.62 -0.66 3.20
C LEU A 132 -18.91 -0.65 1.69
N TYR A 133 -17.91 -1.04 0.91
CA TYR A 133 -18.01 -1.21 -0.53
C TYR A 133 -16.89 -2.13 -1.02
N ASP A 134 -17.11 -2.76 -2.17
CA ASP A 134 -16.12 -3.56 -2.88
C ASP A 134 -16.42 -3.47 -4.38
N GLU A 135 -15.64 -2.63 -5.05
CA GLU A 135 -15.77 -2.36 -6.48
C GLU A 135 -14.55 -2.95 -7.19
N SER A 136 -14.77 -3.73 -8.25
CA SER A 136 -13.69 -4.25 -9.08
C SER A 136 -14.02 -4.12 -10.56
N GLY A 137 -12.99 -4.07 -11.39
CA GLY A 137 -13.15 -3.95 -12.82
C GLY A 137 -11.88 -4.30 -13.59
N GLU A 138 -12.09 -4.77 -14.82
CA GLU A 138 -11.03 -5.16 -15.76
C GLU A 138 -11.09 -4.30 -17.05
N VAL A 139 -11.83 -3.19 -17.01
CA VAL A 139 -12.06 -2.33 -18.17
C VAL A 139 -11.10 -1.14 -18.13
N CYS A 140 -10.10 -1.13 -19.02
CA CYS A 140 -9.26 0.03 -19.27
C CYS A 140 -9.17 0.33 -20.76
N ALA A 141 -8.95 1.61 -21.08
CA ALA A 141 -8.53 2.00 -22.41
C ALA A 141 -7.18 1.34 -22.71
N LYS A 142 -7.02 0.68 -23.87
CA LYS A 142 -5.72 0.22 -24.33
C LYS A 142 -4.74 1.40 -24.29
N ILE A 143 -3.59 1.20 -23.64
CA ILE A 143 -2.46 2.13 -23.76
C ILE A 143 -1.98 2.02 -25.20
N GLY A 144 -2.41 2.96 -26.05
CA GLY A 144 -1.96 3.06 -27.43
C GLY A 144 -0.52 3.56 -27.45
N PHE A 145 0.36 2.82 -28.14
CA PHE A 145 1.66 3.31 -28.58
C PHE A 145 1.55 3.85 -30.00
#